data_AF-A0AAT9HAM2-F1
#
_entry.id   AF-A0AAT9HAM2-F1
#
_cell.length_a   1.000
_cell.length_b   1.000
_cell.length_c   1.000
_cell.angle_alpha   90.00
_cell.angle_beta   90.00
_cell.angle_gamma   90.00
#
_symmetry.space_group_name_H-M   'P 1'
#
loop_
_entity.id
_entity.type
_entity.pdbx_description
1 polymer ?
#
loop_
_entity_poly.entity_id
_entity_poly.type
_entity_poly.pdbx_seq_one_letter_code
_entity_poly.pdbx_strand_id
1 'polypeptide(L)'
;MSVSTNTQFKLPVRAPFWAQILAGLVLGVLLGWLARSQDLSWLVTTLEKVGGTFIGLLKLAVAPLVFFAILVSITNLRKVNNAARLASRTLLWFMITSLIAVAIGLVIGLVTNPGAGTGLTPADGAKPERTGSWIDFLTGIVPTDVITPFTELNVLQIVFMAAVAGIAALQLGEKAQPILTLSESVLELLQKALWWVIRLAPSAPSASSATPSPPTAGT
;
A
#
# COMPACT_ATOMS: atom_id res chain seq x y z
N MET A 1 -2.00 44.45 -41.92
CA MET A 1 -1.04 43.86 -40.96
C MET A 1 -1.84 43.19 -39.84
N SER A 2 -1.99 41.87 -39.89
CA SER A 2 -2.48 41.10 -38.75
C SER A 2 -1.75 39.75 -38.75
N VAL A 3 -0.62 39.73 -38.05
CA VAL A 3 0.11 38.49 -37.76
C VAL A 3 -0.63 37.83 -36.60
N SER A 4 -1.28 36.71 -36.86
CA SER A 4 -1.76 35.80 -35.82
C SER A 4 -1.03 34.47 -35.98
N THR A 5 0.23 34.44 -35.56
CA THR A 5 0.98 33.19 -35.38
C THR A 5 0.64 32.64 -34.00
N ASN A 6 -0.52 32.01 -33.87
CA ASN A 6 -0.87 31.24 -32.67
C ASN A 6 -0.33 29.82 -32.84
N THR A 7 0.99 29.65 -32.67
CA THR A 7 1.59 28.32 -32.58
C THR A 7 1.31 27.77 -31.19
N GLN A 8 0.11 27.23 -31.02
CA GLN A 8 -0.22 26.34 -29.92
C GLN A 8 0.60 25.06 -30.08
N PHE A 9 1.77 25.00 -29.45
CA PHE A 9 2.47 23.74 -29.21
C PHE A 9 1.63 22.90 -28.25
N LYS A 10 0.59 22.24 -28.78
CA LYS A 10 -0.09 21.16 -28.09
C LYS A 10 0.82 19.96 -28.16
N LEU A 11 1.55 19.66 -27.08
CA LEU A 11 2.15 18.33 -26.90
C LEU A 11 1.00 17.34 -26.66
N PRO A 12 0.69 16.43 -27.61
CA PRO A 12 -0.33 15.42 -27.42
C PRO A 12 0.37 14.12 -27.02
N VAL A 13 0.08 13.61 -25.83
CA VAL A 13 -0.12 12.19 -25.44
C VAL A 13 0.00 12.16 -23.92
N ARG A 14 -1.14 12.25 -23.21
CA ARG A 14 -1.18 11.94 -21.77
C ARG A 14 -1.00 10.43 -21.63
N ALA A 15 0.22 9.98 -21.35
CA ALA A 15 0.49 8.57 -21.07
C ALA A 15 -0.40 8.09 -19.89
N PRO A 16 -0.97 6.88 -19.95
CA PRO A 16 -1.78 6.36 -18.85
C PRO A 16 -0.93 6.20 -17.58
N PHE A 17 -1.54 6.35 -16.40
CA PHE A 17 -0.84 6.37 -15.11
C PHE A 17 0.11 5.17 -14.92
N TRP A 18 -0.34 3.96 -15.29
CA TRP A 18 0.51 2.77 -15.23
C TRP A 18 1.78 2.89 -16.09
N ALA A 19 1.68 3.50 -17.28
CA ALA A 19 2.84 3.71 -18.16
C ALA A 19 3.78 4.77 -17.59
N GLN A 20 3.25 5.75 -16.86
CA GLN A 20 4.06 6.76 -16.16
C GLN A 20 4.83 6.17 -14.98
N ILE A 21 4.22 5.23 -14.24
CA ILE A 21 4.89 4.48 -13.17
C ILE A 21 6.00 3.60 -13.77
N LEU A 22 5.72 2.90 -14.87
CA LEU A 22 6.75 2.10 -15.56
C LEU A 22 7.90 2.97 -16.10
N ALA A 23 7.59 4.12 -16.69
CA ALA A 23 8.62 5.07 -17.12
C ALA A 23 9.46 5.57 -15.95
N GLY A 24 8.83 5.88 -14.81
CA GLY A 24 9.53 6.25 -13.58
C GLY A 24 10.43 5.13 -13.04
N LEU A 25 9.97 3.88 -13.08
CA LEU A 25 10.76 2.70 -12.71
C LEU A 25 11.98 2.54 -13.62
N VAL A 26 11.78 2.61 -14.94
CA VAL A 26 12.86 2.50 -15.93
C VAL A 26 13.88 3.61 -15.74
N LEU A 27 13.43 4.87 -15.57
CA LEU A 27 14.31 6.00 -15.28
C LEU A 27 15.07 5.81 -13.97
N GLY A 28 14.42 5.34 -12.90
CA GLY A 28 15.06 5.06 -11.63
C GLY A 28 16.16 4.00 -11.76
N VAL A 29 15.91 2.93 -12.50
CA VAL A 29 16.90 1.88 -12.78
C VAL A 29 18.06 2.42 -13.61
N LEU A 30 17.78 3.20 -14.67
CA LEU A 30 18.82 3.81 -15.51
C LEU A 30 19.70 4.79 -14.73
N LEU A 31 19.10 5.64 -13.89
CA LEU A 31 19.82 6.57 -13.04
C LEU A 31 20.66 5.84 -11.98
N GLY A 32 20.12 4.79 -11.37
CA GLY A 32 20.86 3.94 -10.43
C GLY A 32 22.05 3.22 -11.08
N TRP A 33 21.84 2.68 -12.29
CA TRP A 33 22.91 2.06 -13.07
C TRP A 33 23.99 3.06 -13.47
N LEU A 34 23.60 4.24 -13.97
CA LEU A 34 24.54 5.30 -14.35
C LEU A 34 25.36 5.78 -13.14
N ALA A 35 24.69 6.03 -12.00
CA ALA A 35 25.34 6.45 -10.77
C ALA A 35 26.41 5.44 -10.30
N ARG A 36 26.13 4.14 -10.44
CA ARG A 36 27.08 3.07 -10.08
C ARG A 36 28.18 2.86 -11.12
N SER A 37 27.88 3.02 -12.40
CA SER A 37 28.86 2.85 -13.49
C SER A 37 29.90 3.98 -13.55
N GLN A 38 29.51 5.20 -13.15
CA GLN A 38 30.36 6.41 -13.19
C GLN A 38 30.86 6.81 -11.78
N ASP A 39 30.63 5.96 -10.77
CA ASP A 39 30.97 6.17 -9.36
C ASP A 39 30.55 7.55 -8.80
N LEU A 40 29.35 8.00 -9.19
CA LEU A 40 28.80 9.31 -8.80
C LEU A 40 28.16 9.24 -7.41
N SER A 41 28.98 9.29 -6.37
CA SER A 41 28.57 9.20 -4.97
C SER A 41 27.48 10.21 -4.54
N TRP A 42 27.51 11.43 -5.08
CA TRP A 42 26.49 12.46 -4.81
C TRP A 42 25.10 12.06 -5.36
N LEU A 43 25.05 11.35 -6.49
CA LEU A 43 23.81 10.93 -7.11
C LEU A 43 23.20 9.76 -6.35
N VAL A 44 24.03 8.79 -5.93
CA VAL A 44 23.60 7.66 -5.09
C VAL A 44 22.98 8.15 -3.78
N THR A 45 23.70 9.00 -3.04
CA THR A 45 23.22 9.53 -1.75
C THR A 45 21.95 10.38 -1.89
N THR A 46 21.79 11.10 -2.99
CA THR A 46 20.57 11.87 -3.26
C THR A 46 19.39 10.94 -3.56
N LEU A 47 19.58 9.94 -4.42
CA LEU A 47 18.55 8.95 -4.74
C LEU A 47 18.10 8.17 -3.49
N GLU A 48 19.04 7.76 -2.64
CA GLU A 48 18.74 7.07 -1.38
C GLU A 48 17.95 7.95 -0.41
N LYS A 49 18.36 9.21 -0.23
CA LYS A 49 17.63 10.14 0.65
C LYS A 49 16.22 10.39 0.14
N VAL A 50 16.06 10.69 -1.15
CA VAL A 50 14.75 10.94 -1.76
C VAL A 50 13.85 9.69 -1.67
N GLY A 51 14.38 8.52 -2.04
CA GLY A 51 13.66 7.26 -1.95
C GLY A 51 13.31 6.88 -0.52
N GLY A 52 14.23 7.05 0.41
CA GLY A 52 14.05 6.80 1.84
C GLY A 52 12.99 7.71 2.46
N THR A 53 13.02 9.01 2.16
CA THR A 53 11.97 9.94 2.60
C THR A 53 10.61 9.58 2.03
N PHE A 54 10.53 9.21 0.75
CA PHE A 54 9.28 8.76 0.12
C PHE A 54 8.71 7.50 0.80
N ILE A 55 9.54 6.48 1.02
CA ILE A 55 9.15 5.27 1.75
C ILE A 55 8.73 5.60 3.18
N GLY A 56 9.43 6.51 3.86
CA GLY A 56 9.08 6.99 5.19
C GLY A 56 7.69 7.63 5.25
N LEU A 57 7.35 8.47 4.27
CA LEU A 57 6.02 9.07 4.13
C LEU A 57 4.93 8.01 3.90
N LEU A 58 5.20 7.02 3.05
CA LEU A 58 4.26 5.90 2.84
C LEU A 58 4.06 5.09 4.12
N LYS A 59 5.14 4.73 4.81
CA LYS A 59 5.11 3.99 6.08
C LYS A 59 4.28 4.73 7.14
N LEU A 60 4.48 6.03 7.27
CA LEU A 60 3.73 6.89 8.21
C LEU A 60 2.23 6.90 7.90
N ALA A 61 1.85 6.92 6.62
CA ALA A 61 0.45 6.93 6.21
C ALA A 61 -0.22 5.55 6.36
N VAL A 62 0.49 4.46 6.04
CA VAL A 62 -0.08 3.11 5.94
C VAL A 62 -0.55 2.58 7.29
N ALA A 63 0.23 2.74 8.37
CA ALA A 63 -0.12 2.19 9.68
C ALA A 63 -1.48 2.65 10.22
N PRO A 64 -1.75 3.97 10.38
CA PRO A 64 -3.05 4.44 10.82
C PRO A 64 -4.14 4.18 9.77
N LEU A 65 -3.82 4.24 8.47
CA LEU A 65 -4.78 3.99 7.40
C LEU A 65 -5.37 2.57 7.49
N VAL A 66 -4.54 1.55 7.70
CA VAL A 66 -5.00 0.17 7.86
C VAL A 66 -5.91 0.03 9.07
N PHE A 67 -5.55 0.63 10.20
CA PHE A 67 -6.35 0.56 11.42
C PHE A 67 -7.76 1.15 11.20
N PHE A 68 -7.84 2.41 10.76
CA PHE A 68 -9.12 3.08 10.56
C PHE A 68 -9.95 2.45 9.42
N ALA A 69 -9.30 2.00 8.34
CA ALA A 69 -9.98 1.33 7.25
C ALA A 69 -10.68 0.03 7.71
N ILE A 70 -10.00 -0.80 8.50
CA ILE A 70 -10.59 -2.04 9.03
C ILE A 70 -11.69 -1.73 10.05
N LEU A 71 -11.48 -0.77 10.95
CA LEU A 71 -12.46 -0.33 11.95
C LEU A 71 -13.78 0.13 11.29
N VAL A 72 -13.69 1.02 10.30
CA VAL A 72 -14.82 1.52 9.52
C VAL A 72 -15.44 0.43 8.64
N SER A 73 -14.63 -0.44 8.04
CA SER A 73 -15.11 -1.54 7.20
C SER A 73 -15.99 -2.52 7.98
N ILE A 74 -15.53 -2.97 9.16
CA ILE A 74 -16.28 -3.91 10.01
C ILE A 74 -17.59 -3.30 10.47
N THR A 75 -17.59 -2.04 10.90
CA THR A 75 -18.80 -1.37 11.39
C THR A 75 -19.85 -1.16 10.30
N ASN A 76 -19.41 -0.99 9.04
CA ASN A 76 -20.30 -0.93 7.89
C ASN A 76 -20.98 -2.26 7.54
N LEU A 77 -20.46 -3.41 8.01
CA LEU A 77 -21.12 -4.70 7.81
C LEU A 77 -22.50 -4.77 8.46
N ARG A 78 -22.81 -3.90 9.44
CA ARG A 78 -24.15 -3.80 10.05
C ARG A 78 -25.25 -3.49 9.04
N LYS A 79 -24.91 -2.81 7.95
CA LYS A 79 -25.84 -2.41 6.88
C LYS A 79 -26.05 -3.51 5.83
N VAL A 80 -25.33 -4.63 5.92
CA VAL A 80 -25.31 -5.69 4.90
C VAL A 80 -26.07 -6.92 5.41
N ASN A 81 -27.15 -7.28 4.71
CA ASN A 81 -27.87 -8.52 4.98
C ASN A 81 -26.98 -9.74 4.71
N ASN A 82 -26.98 -10.72 5.62
CA ASN A 82 -26.15 -11.93 5.52
C ASN A 82 -24.64 -11.65 5.43
N ALA A 83 -24.15 -10.55 6.02
CA ALA A 83 -22.74 -10.16 6.00
C ALA A 83 -21.78 -11.29 6.39
N ALA A 84 -22.09 -12.05 7.44
CA ALA A 84 -21.25 -13.14 7.91
C ALA A 84 -21.07 -14.27 6.87
N ARG A 85 -22.15 -14.61 6.13
CA ARG A 85 -22.10 -15.65 5.08
C ARG A 85 -21.34 -15.16 3.85
N LEU A 86 -21.51 -13.89 3.49
CA LEU A 86 -20.75 -13.29 2.39
C LEU A 86 -19.26 -13.23 2.74
N ALA A 87 -18.92 -12.73 3.93
CA ALA A 87 -17.54 -12.62 4.41
C ALA A 87 -16.85 -13.98 4.49
N SER A 88 -17.51 -15.02 5.03
CA SER A 88 -16.91 -16.35 5.14
C SER A 88 -16.67 -17.00 3.78
N ARG A 89 -17.60 -16.85 2.83
CA ARG A 89 -17.43 -17.37 1.46
C ARG A 89 -16.29 -16.66 0.74
N THR A 90 -16.19 -15.34 0.90
CA THR A 90 -15.10 -14.53 0.34
C THR A 90 -13.76 -14.89 0.99
N LEU A 91 -13.71 -15.09 2.30
CA LEU A 91 -12.50 -15.49 3.02
C LEU A 91 -12.01 -16.87 2.57
N LEU A 92 -12.91 -17.84 2.43
CA LEU A 92 -12.57 -19.18 1.94
C LEU A 92 -12.03 -19.12 0.51
N TRP A 93 -12.67 -18.34 -0.35
CA TRP A 93 -12.19 -18.11 -1.72
C TRP A 93 -10.79 -17.48 -1.73
N PHE A 94 -10.57 -16.42 -0.96
CA PHE A 94 -9.25 -15.78 -0.84
C PHE A 94 -8.17 -16.71 -0.29
N MET A 95 -8.51 -17.57 0.69
CA MET A 95 -7.57 -18.52 1.27
C MET A 95 -7.11 -19.54 0.22
N ILE A 96 -8.05 -20.07 -0.56
CA ILE A 96 -7.75 -21.03 -1.64
C ILE A 96 -6.91 -20.35 -2.73
N THR A 97 -7.32 -19.18 -3.21
CA THR A 97 -6.57 -18.49 -4.27
C THR A 97 -5.18 -18.05 -3.81
N SER A 98 -5.03 -17.61 -2.56
CA SER A 98 -3.73 -17.23 -1.99
C SER A 98 -2.83 -18.45 -1.82
N LEU A 99 -3.37 -19.59 -1.38
CA LEU A 99 -2.61 -20.83 -1.28
C LEU A 99 -2.09 -21.29 -2.65
N ILE A 100 -2.94 -21.23 -3.68
CA ILE A 100 -2.54 -21.53 -5.06
C ILE A 100 -1.46 -20.57 -5.54
N ALA A 101 -1.61 -19.26 -5.31
CA ALA A 101 -0.64 -18.25 -5.70
C ALA A 101 0.73 -18.46 -5.01
N VAL A 102 0.73 -18.73 -3.69
CA VAL A 102 1.95 -19.04 -2.93
C VAL A 102 2.61 -20.31 -3.43
N ALA A 103 1.84 -21.37 -3.70
CA ALA A 103 2.37 -22.61 -4.24
C ALA A 103 3.04 -22.41 -5.61
N ILE A 104 2.39 -21.68 -6.53
CA ILE A 104 2.97 -21.35 -7.83
C ILE A 104 4.25 -20.51 -7.67
N GLY A 105 4.21 -19.49 -6.81
CA GLY A 105 5.36 -18.62 -6.54
C GLY A 105 6.56 -19.40 -5.98
N LEU A 106 6.31 -20.33 -5.06
CA LEU A 106 7.34 -21.23 -4.52
C LEU A 106 7.90 -22.16 -5.59
N VAL A 107 7.05 -22.79 -6.41
CA VAL A 107 7.49 -23.67 -7.50
C VAL A 107 8.36 -22.91 -8.49
N ILE A 108 7.93 -21.73 -8.94
CA ILE A 108 8.73 -20.89 -9.83
C ILE A 108 10.04 -20.51 -9.16
N GLY A 109 10.01 -20.03 -7.91
CA GLY A 109 11.21 -19.64 -7.18
C GLY A 109 12.22 -20.77 -7.01
N LEU A 110 11.75 -21.99 -6.74
CA LEU A 110 12.58 -23.20 -6.64
C LEU A 110 13.18 -23.60 -7.98
N VAL A 111 12.41 -23.49 -9.08
CA VAL A 111 12.85 -23.88 -10.42
C VAL A 111 13.79 -22.86 -11.05
N THR A 112 13.46 -21.57 -10.97
CA THR A 112 14.26 -20.51 -11.61
C THR A 112 15.49 -20.14 -10.78
N ASN A 113 15.47 -20.42 -9.47
CA ASN A 113 16.54 -20.10 -8.53
C ASN A 113 17.11 -18.68 -8.75
N PRO A 114 16.30 -17.61 -8.57
CA PRO A 114 16.65 -16.26 -9.02
C PRO A 114 17.85 -15.63 -8.29
N GLY A 115 18.40 -16.30 -7.27
CA GLY A 115 19.64 -15.91 -6.59
C GLY A 115 20.90 -16.61 -7.10
N ALA A 116 20.77 -17.60 -7.98
CA ALA A 116 21.92 -18.29 -8.57
C ALA A 116 22.79 -17.30 -9.36
N GLY A 117 24.10 -17.31 -9.11
CA GLY A 117 25.05 -16.43 -9.78
C GLY A 117 25.25 -15.04 -9.14
N THR A 118 24.57 -14.74 -8.03
CA THR A 118 24.79 -13.48 -7.28
C THR A 118 26.09 -13.47 -6.47
N GLY A 119 26.75 -14.63 -6.30
CA GLY A 119 27.95 -14.77 -5.48
C GLY A 119 27.70 -14.66 -3.97
N LEU A 120 26.44 -14.46 -3.55
CA LEU A 120 26.05 -14.35 -2.15
C LEU A 120 26.16 -15.71 -1.46
N THR A 121 26.86 -15.74 -0.35
CA THR A 121 26.97 -16.90 0.52
C THR A 121 25.99 -16.78 1.71
N PRO A 122 25.65 -17.89 2.39
CA PRO A 122 24.89 -17.83 3.63
C PRO A 122 25.55 -16.96 4.73
N ALA A 123 26.86 -16.72 4.64
CA ALA A 123 27.59 -15.83 5.55
C ALA A 123 27.36 -14.33 5.26
N ASP A 124 26.97 -13.98 4.03
CA ASP A 124 26.58 -12.63 3.64
C ASP A 124 25.13 -12.29 4.02
N GLY A 125 24.35 -13.32 4.38
CA GLY A 125 22.99 -13.17 4.90
C GLY A 125 22.97 -12.86 6.39
N ALA A 126 22.12 -11.94 6.81
CA ALA A 126 21.79 -11.78 8.22
C ALA A 126 21.21 -13.10 8.76
N LYS A 127 21.70 -13.55 9.92
CA LYS A 127 21.12 -14.73 10.59
C LYS A 127 19.63 -14.48 10.83
N PRO A 128 18.74 -15.48 10.63
CA PRO A 128 17.33 -15.31 10.92
C PRO A 128 17.16 -14.85 12.37
N GLU A 129 16.61 -13.65 12.58
CA GLU A 129 16.43 -13.09 13.92
C GLU A 129 15.46 -13.94 14.76
N ARG A 130 14.56 -14.68 14.10
CA ARG A 130 13.58 -15.58 14.73
C ARG A 130 13.38 -16.83 13.85
N THR A 131 13.57 -18.02 14.43
CA THR A 131 12.96 -19.27 13.94
C THR A 131 11.72 -19.51 14.78
N GLY A 132 10.55 -19.16 14.26
CA GLY A 132 9.27 -19.30 14.98
C GLY A 132 8.53 -20.58 14.59
N SER A 133 7.93 -21.22 15.58
CA SER A 133 6.91 -22.25 15.38
C SER A 133 5.60 -21.63 14.86
N TRP A 134 4.69 -22.45 14.35
CA TRP A 134 3.29 -22.05 14.08
C TRP A 134 2.62 -21.41 15.30
N ILE A 135 3.00 -21.84 16.51
CA ILE A 135 2.49 -21.28 17.76
C ILE A 135 3.00 -19.84 17.95
N ASP A 136 4.27 -19.57 17.64
CA ASP A 136 4.87 -18.22 17.77
C ASP A 136 4.24 -17.23 16.80
N PHE A 137 3.83 -17.70 15.62
CA PHE A 137 3.04 -16.89 14.70
C PHE A 137 1.69 -16.51 15.30
N LEU A 138 0.97 -17.48 15.90
CA LEU A 138 -0.35 -17.24 16.46
C LEU A 138 -0.30 -16.31 17.68
N THR A 139 0.68 -16.49 18.56
CA THR A 139 0.91 -15.59 19.70
C THR A 139 1.40 -14.21 19.24
N GLY A 140 2.13 -14.14 18.13
CA GLY A 140 2.59 -12.89 17.53
C GLY A 140 1.49 -12.00 16.94
N ILE A 141 0.28 -12.53 16.72
CA ILE A 141 -0.89 -11.74 16.28
C ILE A 141 -1.36 -10.77 17.36
N VAL A 142 -1.29 -11.20 18.62
CA VAL A 142 -1.76 -10.40 19.75
C VAL A 142 -0.63 -9.44 20.15
N PRO A 143 -0.84 -8.11 20.05
CA PRO A 143 0.19 -7.17 20.45
C PRO A 143 0.37 -7.15 21.96
N THR A 144 1.61 -6.91 22.40
CA THR A 144 1.94 -6.72 23.81
C THR A 144 1.60 -5.32 24.32
N ASP A 145 1.55 -4.34 23.41
CA ASP A 145 1.23 -2.95 23.69
C ASP A 145 0.61 -2.26 22.46
N VAL A 146 0.07 -1.04 22.65
CA VAL A 146 -0.69 -0.35 21.61
C VAL A 146 0.19 0.43 20.63
N ILE A 147 1.43 0.77 21.00
CA ILE A 147 2.25 1.75 20.26
C ILE A 147 3.23 1.06 19.32
N THR A 148 3.94 0.04 19.80
CA THR A 148 4.95 -0.73 19.05
C THR A 148 4.43 -1.23 17.69
N PRO A 149 3.19 -1.74 17.56
CA PRO A 149 2.69 -2.20 16.26
C PRO A 149 2.70 -1.11 15.19
N PHE A 150 2.45 0.14 15.57
CA PHE A 150 2.43 1.28 14.65
C PHE A 150 3.83 1.82 14.35
N THR A 151 4.77 1.74 15.29
CA THR A 151 6.15 2.20 15.08
C THR A 151 6.97 1.20 14.26
N GLU A 152 6.77 -0.09 14.49
CA GLU A 152 7.47 -1.17 13.77
C GLU A 152 6.72 -1.65 12.52
N LEU A 153 5.53 -1.11 12.26
CA LEU A 153 4.68 -1.50 11.13
C LEU A 153 4.31 -2.99 11.15
N ASN A 154 3.99 -3.52 12.33
CA ASN A 154 3.45 -4.86 12.44
C ASN A 154 1.99 -4.87 12.00
N VAL A 155 1.78 -5.01 10.68
CA VAL A 155 0.46 -4.95 10.04
C VAL A 155 -0.50 -5.97 10.64
N LEU A 156 -0.03 -7.17 10.98
CA LEU A 156 -0.87 -8.23 11.52
C LEU A 156 -1.48 -7.83 12.87
N GLN A 157 -0.67 -7.25 13.76
CA GLN A 157 -1.11 -6.75 15.05
C GLN A 157 -2.05 -5.53 14.91
N ILE A 158 -1.74 -4.62 13.98
CA ILE A 158 -2.61 -3.46 13.67
C ILE A 158 -4.00 -3.93 13.23
N VAL A 159 -4.06 -4.90 12.32
CA VAL A 159 -5.32 -5.49 11.83
C VAL A 159 -6.08 -6.16 12.96
N PHE A 160 -5.40 -6.91 13.84
CA PHE A 160 -6.03 -7.54 15.00
C PHE A 160 -6.68 -6.52 15.93
N MET A 161 -5.96 -5.47 16.32
CA MET A 161 -6.50 -4.40 17.17
C MET A 161 -7.70 -3.70 16.51
N ALA A 162 -7.59 -3.39 15.22
CA ALA A 162 -8.68 -2.76 14.47
C ALA A 162 -9.92 -3.66 14.40
N ALA A 163 -9.71 -4.97 14.23
CA ALA A 163 -10.80 -5.94 14.20
C ALA A 163 -11.52 -6.04 15.55
N VAL A 164 -10.77 -6.14 16.65
CA VAL A 164 -11.32 -6.15 18.01
C VAL A 164 -12.09 -4.86 18.29
N ALA A 165 -11.51 -3.70 17.96
CA ALA A 165 -12.16 -2.40 18.13
C ALA A 165 -13.44 -2.27 17.28
N GLY A 166 -13.42 -2.75 16.04
CA GLY A 166 -14.60 -2.73 15.15
C GLY A 166 -15.73 -3.62 15.65
N ILE A 167 -15.42 -4.82 16.13
CA ILE A 167 -16.41 -5.73 16.72
C ILE A 167 -16.97 -5.14 18.01
N ALA A 168 -16.13 -4.56 18.88
CA ALA A 168 -16.58 -3.90 20.11
C ALA A 168 -17.50 -2.70 19.81
N ALA A 169 -17.14 -1.87 18.82
CA ALA A 169 -17.98 -0.74 18.39
C ALA A 169 -19.34 -1.20 17.83
N LEU A 170 -19.39 -2.32 17.10
CA LEU A 170 -20.64 -2.94 16.65
C LEU A 170 -21.53 -3.35 17.83
N GLN A 171 -20.95 -3.94 18.88
CA GLN A 171 -21.69 -4.37 20.07
C GLN A 171 -22.20 -3.18 20.90
N LEU A 172 -21.45 -2.09 20.96
CA LEU A 172 -21.83 -0.85 21.66
C LEU A 172 -22.97 -0.08 20.96
N GLY A 173 -23.19 -0.32 19.67
CA GLY A 173 -24.29 0.27 18.90
C GLY A 173 -24.21 1.80 18.85
N GLU A 174 -25.28 2.47 19.27
CA GLU A 174 -25.39 3.94 19.21
C GLU A 174 -24.34 4.66 20.05
N LYS A 175 -23.86 4.06 21.14
CA LYS A 175 -22.84 4.66 22.00
C LYS A 175 -21.50 4.85 21.30
N ALA A 176 -21.21 4.03 20.27
CA ALA A 176 -19.97 4.12 19.50
C ALA A 176 -20.04 5.16 18.36
N GLN A 177 -21.22 5.71 18.05
CA GLN A 177 -21.42 6.59 16.88
C GLN A 177 -20.47 7.80 16.82
N PRO A 178 -20.17 8.53 17.93
CA PRO A 178 -19.22 9.63 17.87
C PRO A 178 -17.80 9.19 17.46
N ILE A 179 -17.36 8.04 17.97
CA ILE A 179 -16.04 7.46 17.66
C ILE A 179 -16.00 6.99 16.21
N LEU A 180 -17.08 6.39 15.70
CA LEU A 180 -17.17 5.94 14.31
C LEU A 180 -17.13 7.13 13.34
N THR A 181 -17.89 8.19 13.62
CA THR A 181 -17.91 9.40 12.78
C THR A 181 -16.53 10.08 12.74
N LEU A 182 -15.84 10.13 13.89
CA LEU A 182 -14.45 10.60 13.96
C LEU A 182 -13.52 9.70 13.14
N SER A 183 -13.67 8.38 13.26
CA SER A 183 -12.85 7.40 12.55
C SER A 183 -13.02 7.48 11.03
N GLU A 184 -14.23 7.71 10.55
CA GLU A 184 -14.53 7.96 9.13
C GLU A 184 -13.85 9.24 8.64
N SER A 185 -13.95 10.32 9.42
CA SER A 185 -13.30 11.60 9.08
C SER A 185 -11.77 11.47 9.04
N VAL A 186 -11.19 10.72 9.98
CA VAL A 186 -9.75 10.44 10.01
C VAL A 186 -9.35 9.56 8.82
N LEU A 187 -10.14 8.56 8.47
CA LEU A 187 -9.89 7.71 7.30
C LEU A 187 -9.86 8.55 6.01
N GLU A 188 -10.82 9.44 5.80
CA GLU A 188 -10.84 10.36 4.65
C GLU A 188 -9.62 11.30 4.63
N LEU A 189 -9.23 11.83 5.80
CA LEU A 189 -8.04 12.67 5.94
C LEU A 189 -6.77 11.89 5.54
N LEU A 190 -6.64 10.65 6.01
CA LEU A 190 -5.50 9.79 5.69
C LEU A 190 -5.47 9.41 4.21
N GLN A 191 -6.63 9.13 3.60
CA GLN A 191 -6.72 8.90 2.15
C GLN A 191 -6.29 10.13 1.36
N LYS A 192 -6.67 11.34 1.78
CA LYS A 192 -6.26 12.59 1.15
C LYS A 192 -4.77 12.86 1.32
N ALA A 193 -4.21 12.59 2.50
CA ALA A 193 -2.77 12.66 2.73
C ALA A 193 -2.01 11.65 1.86
N LEU A 194 -2.52 10.42 1.72
CA LEU A 194 -1.94 9.41 0.82
C LEU A 194 -1.93 9.89 -0.63
N TRP A 195 -2.99 10.59 -1.08
CA TRP A 195 -3.00 11.24 -2.39
C TRP A 195 -1.90 12.29 -2.56
N TRP A 196 -1.58 13.06 -1.53
CA TRP A 196 -0.45 13.99 -1.57
C TRP A 196 0.88 13.26 -1.68
N VAL A 197 1.06 12.14 -0.98
CA VAL A 197 2.27 11.31 -1.07
C VAL A 197 2.40 10.69 -2.46
N ILE A 198 1.32 10.14 -3.01
CA ILE A 198 1.28 9.65 -4.40
C ILE A 198 1.61 10.79 -5.37
N ARG A 199 1.23 12.03 -5.04
CA ARG A 199 1.57 13.20 -5.85
C ARG A 199 3.06 13.57 -5.83
N LEU A 200 3.81 13.13 -4.83
CA LEU A 200 5.26 13.30 -4.77
C LEU A 200 6.01 12.21 -5.55
N ALA A 201 5.35 11.12 -5.92
CA ALA A 201 5.95 10.16 -6.84
C ALA A 201 6.32 10.88 -8.15
N PRO A 202 7.45 10.54 -8.79
CA PRO A 202 7.98 11.25 -9.97
C PRO A 202 6.98 11.46 -11.11
N SER A 203 5.87 10.73 -11.12
CA SER A 203 4.75 10.91 -12.03
C SER A 203 3.39 10.79 -11.32
N ALA A 204 3.04 11.79 -10.54
CA ALA A 204 1.68 11.95 -10.04
C ALA A 204 0.65 12.14 -11.15
N PRO A 205 -0.53 11.49 -11.09
CA PRO A 205 -1.61 11.85 -11.99
C PRO A 205 -2.10 13.26 -11.61
N SER A 206 -2.13 14.17 -12.59
CA SER A 206 -2.76 15.48 -12.44
C SER A 206 -4.23 15.27 -12.08
N ALA A 207 -4.75 16.03 -11.11
CA ALA A 207 -6.10 15.94 -10.50
C ALA A 207 -7.31 15.87 -11.46
N SER A 208 -7.14 15.91 -12.77
CA SER A 208 -8.17 15.75 -13.80
C SER A 208 -8.57 14.30 -14.11
N SER A 209 -7.91 13.27 -13.56
CA SER A 209 -8.31 11.87 -13.77
C SER A 209 -9.25 11.33 -12.69
N ALA A 210 -9.59 12.15 -11.69
CA ALA A 210 -10.41 11.77 -10.54
C ALA A 210 -11.77 12.49 -10.51
N THR A 211 -12.20 13.13 -11.61
CA THR A 211 -13.54 13.70 -11.69
C THR A 211 -14.53 12.57 -11.95
N PRO A 212 -15.47 12.26 -11.04
CA PRO A 212 -16.51 11.28 -11.32
C PRO A 212 -17.34 11.80 -12.49
N SER A 213 -17.53 10.98 -13.53
CA SER A 213 -18.47 11.30 -14.60
C SER A 213 -19.85 11.53 -13.98
N PRO A 214 -20.55 12.63 -14.30
CA PRO A 214 -21.92 12.80 -13.84
C PRO A 214 -22.78 11.63 -14.36
N PRO A 215 -23.76 11.14 -13.58
CA PRO A 215 -24.64 10.08 -14.03
C PRO A 215 -25.31 10.55 -15.32
N THR A 216 -25.11 9.78 -16.39
CA THR A 216 -25.88 9.94 -17.62
C THR A 216 -27.34 9.67 -17.25
N ALA A 217 -28.14 10.73 -17.18
CA ALA A 217 -29.59 10.61 -17.12
C ALA A 217 -30.04 9.93 -18.42
N GLY A 218 -30.24 8.62 -18.35
CA GLY A 218 -30.84 7.85 -19.42
C GLY A 218 -32.31 8.27 -19.54
N THR A 219 -32.64 8.83 -20.69
CA THR A 219 -34.00 8.81 -21.27
C THR A 219 -34.35 7.41 -21.74
#